data_AF-A0A383A534-F1
#
_entry.id   AF-A0A383A534-F1
#
_cell.length_a   1.000
_cell.length_b   1.000
_cell.length_c   1.000
_cell.angle_alpha   90.00
_cell.angle_beta   90.00
_cell.angle_gamma   90.00
#
_symmetry.space_group_name_H-M   'P 1'
#
loop_
_entity.id
_entity.type
_entity.pdbx_description
1 polymer ?
#
loop_
_entity_poly.entity_id
_entity_poly.type
_entity_poly.pdbx_seq_one_letter_code
_entity_poly.pdbx_strand_id
1 'polypeptide(L)'
;MRQGIDKSKGQIGLTLPRMSFEFTAITYDSGRKQQSTKRFKKVKVGDATAQTSVYNPVPYNFDFTLSVMVKNSDDGSQVLEQILPYFTPEYQVTMHEMSTMGIKRDIPII
;
A
#
# COMPACT_ATOMS: atom_id res chain seq x y z
N MET A 1 -51.81 10.03 -29.60
CA MET A 1 -50.75 9.03 -29.38
C MET A 1 -49.41 9.78 -29.36
N ARG A 2 -49.10 10.56 -28.32
CA ARG A 2 -48.36 10.23 -27.07
C ARG A 2 -46.99 9.53 -27.27
N GLN A 3 -45.97 10.35 -26.98
CA GLN A 3 -44.63 10.08 -26.45
C GLN A 3 -43.56 9.53 -27.38
N GLY A 4 -42.68 10.45 -27.79
CA GLY A 4 -41.29 10.16 -28.10
C GLY A 4 -40.59 9.53 -26.89
N ILE A 5 -39.70 8.60 -27.19
CA ILE A 5 -38.90 7.86 -26.23
C ILE A 5 -37.83 8.82 -25.68
N ASP A 6 -38.15 9.47 -24.56
CA ASP A 6 -37.18 10.17 -23.73
C ASP A 6 -36.32 9.14 -22.98
N LYS A 7 -35.09 8.96 -23.44
CA LYS A 7 -34.05 8.16 -22.76
C LYS A 7 -33.38 8.95 -21.62
N SER A 8 -34.14 9.65 -20.78
CA SER A 8 -33.60 10.29 -19.59
C SER A 8 -34.47 10.05 -18.36
N LYS A 9 -34.32 8.88 -17.73
CA LYS A 9 -34.66 8.67 -16.32
C LYS A 9 -34.08 7.34 -15.81
N GLY A 10 -32.87 7.42 -15.26
CA GLY A 10 -32.49 6.62 -14.09
C GLY A 10 -32.18 5.14 -14.31
N GLN A 11 -31.51 4.74 -15.38
CA GLN A 11 -30.68 3.55 -15.27
C GLN A 11 -29.42 4.00 -14.51
N ILE A 12 -29.26 3.54 -13.26
CA ILE A 12 -27.96 3.58 -12.58
C ILE A 12 -27.05 2.63 -13.37
N GLY A 13 -26.55 3.11 -14.50
CA GLY A 13 -25.51 2.44 -15.26
C GLY A 13 -24.23 2.49 -14.45
N LEU A 14 -23.46 1.40 -14.45
CA LEU A 14 -22.14 1.39 -13.83
C LEU A 14 -21.32 2.56 -14.39
N THR A 15 -20.84 3.44 -13.50
CA THR A 15 -19.94 4.53 -13.86
C THR A 15 -18.53 3.96 -14.08
N LEU A 16 -18.02 4.15 -15.29
CA LEU A 16 -16.68 3.75 -15.72
C LEU A 16 -15.94 5.02 -16.17
N PRO A 17 -14.62 5.13 -15.96
CA PRO A 17 -13.72 4.15 -15.36
C PRO A 17 -13.83 4.07 -13.83
N ARG A 18 -13.54 2.90 -13.24
CA ARG A 18 -13.48 2.71 -11.78
C ARG A 18 -12.33 1.79 -11.38
N MET A 19 -11.81 2.00 -10.17
CA MET A 19 -10.76 1.19 -9.56
C MET A 19 -11.21 0.66 -8.20
N SER A 20 -10.84 -0.57 -7.87
CA SER A 20 -11.09 -1.20 -6.59
C SER A 20 -9.82 -1.85 -6.06
N PHE A 21 -9.56 -1.69 -4.77
CA PHE A 21 -8.50 -2.40 -4.06
C PHE A 21 -9.15 -3.43 -3.15
N GLU A 22 -8.68 -4.67 -3.25
CA GLU A 22 -9.08 -5.75 -2.36
C GLU A 22 -7.87 -6.21 -1.54
N PHE A 23 -8.09 -6.36 -0.23
CA PHE A 23 -7.12 -6.95 0.65
C PHE A 23 -7.24 -8.47 0.60
N THR A 24 -6.23 -9.13 0.03
CA THR A 24 -6.31 -10.56 -0.28
C THR A 24 -5.76 -11.41 0.85
N ALA A 25 -4.58 -11.08 1.39
CA ALA A 25 -3.95 -11.90 2.42
C ALA A 25 -2.92 -11.15 3.27
N ILE A 26 -2.62 -11.75 4.42
CA ILE A 26 -1.45 -11.46 5.23
C ILE A 26 -0.64 -12.73 5.31
N THR A 27 0.62 -12.69 4.86
CA THR A 27 1.53 -13.83 5.00
C THR A 27 2.74 -13.44 5.84
N TYR A 28 3.18 -14.36 6.69
CA TYR A 28 4.37 -14.16 7.50
C TYR A 28 5.62 -14.40 6.65
N ASP A 29 6.53 -13.42 6.61
CA ASP A 29 7.80 -13.56 5.88
C ASP A 29 8.92 -14.04 6.82
N SER A 30 9.15 -15.36 6.84
CA SER A 30 10.20 -15.96 7.66
C SER A 30 11.62 -15.63 7.18
N GLY A 31 11.79 -15.19 5.92
CA GLY A 31 13.09 -14.82 5.33
C GLY A 31 13.58 -13.44 5.77
N ARG A 32 12.66 -12.50 6.02
CA ARG A 32 12.97 -11.16 6.57
C ARG A 32 13.16 -11.14 8.09
N LYS A 33 13.04 -12.29 8.76
CA LYS A 33 13.30 -12.41 10.20
C LYS A 33 14.80 -12.26 10.46
N GLN A 34 15.26 -11.04 10.76
CA GLN A 34 16.60 -10.86 11.32
C GLN A 34 16.76 -11.71 12.59
N GLN A 35 17.87 -12.43 12.67
CA GLN A 35 18.22 -13.27 13.81
C GLN A 35 18.16 -12.42 15.10
N SER A 36 17.40 -12.90 16.09
CA SER A 36 17.08 -12.25 17.38
C SER A 36 18.30 -11.74 18.19
N THR A 37 19.51 -12.07 17.74
CA THR A 37 20.78 -11.78 18.40
C THR A 37 21.27 -10.33 18.22
N LYS A 38 20.74 -9.54 17.27
CA LYS A 38 21.17 -8.14 17.08
C LYS A 38 20.30 -7.18 17.89
N ARG A 39 20.59 -7.08 19.19
CA ARG A 39 20.04 -6.03 20.08
C ARG A 39 20.83 -4.73 19.88
N PHE A 40 20.25 -3.74 19.22
CA PHE A 40 20.82 -2.39 19.18
C PHE A 40 20.56 -1.71 20.53
N LYS A 41 21.59 -1.64 21.38
CA LYS A 41 21.55 -0.86 22.62
C LYS A 41 21.92 0.60 22.30
N LYS A 42 20.94 1.51 22.36
CA LYS A 42 21.21 2.95 22.36
C LYS A 42 21.31 3.42 23.81
N VAL A 43 22.51 3.83 24.22
CA VAL A 43 22.73 4.48 25.52
C VAL A 43 22.29 5.94 25.40
N LYS A 44 21.45 6.43 26.30
CA LYS A 44 21.12 7.87 26.38
C LYS A 44 22.40 8.64 26.74
N VAL A 45 22.71 9.70 25.99
CA VAL A 45 23.80 10.62 26.36
C VAL A 45 23.39 11.30 27.67
N GLY A 46 24.07 10.96 28.76
CA GLY A 46 23.84 11.53 30.10
C GLY A 46 23.31 10.56 31.15
N ASP A 47 22.86 9.34 30.79
CA ASP A 47 22.45 8.34 31.78
C ASP A 47 22.62 6.90 31.24
N ALA A 48 23.58 6.17 31.80
CA ALA A 48 23.93 4.81 31.40
C ALA A 48 22.87 3.75 31.78
N THR A 49 21.89 4.11 32.62
CA THR A 49 20.84 3.18 33.10
C THR A 49 19.54 3.24 32.30
N ALA A 50 19.28 4.32 31.55
CA ALA A 50 18.06 4.48 30.77
C ALA A 50 18.20 3.88 29.36
N GLN A 51 18.16 2.54 29.27
CA GLN A 51 18.12 1.83 28.00
C GLN A 51 16.70 1.87 27.41
N THR A 52 16.51 2.57 26.30
CA THR A 52 15.27 2.45 25.51
C THR A 52 15.37 1.21 24.63
N SER A 53 14.73 0.12 25.08
CA SER A 53 14.62 -1.11 24.29
C SER A 53 13.50 -0.94 23.26
N VAL A 54 13.86 -0.95 21.98
CA VAL A 54 12.90 -0.89 20.87
C VAL A 54 12.66 -2.31 20.37
N TYR A 55 11.39 -2.70 20.28
CA TYR A 55 10.99 -3.99 19.72
C TYR A 55 11.16 -3.99 18.20
N ASN A 56 11.80 -5.02 17.65
CA ASN A 56 11.86 -5.21 16.20
C ASN A 56 10.53 -5.85 15.75
N PRO A 57 9.76 -5.22 14.84
CA PRO A 57 8.50 -5.77 14.39
C PRO A 57 8.72 -7.06 13.61
N VAL A 58 7.70 -7.91 13.65
CA VAL A 58 7.66 -9.16 12.90
C VAL A 58 7.32 -8.82 11.44
N PRO A 59 8.09 -9.30 10.45
CA PRO A 59 7.83 -8.99 9.05
C PRO A 59 6.59 -9.73 8.53
N TYR A 60 5.67 -8.98 7.93
CA TYR A 60 4.49 -9.49 7.22
C TYR A 60 4.45 -8.94 5.80
N ASN A 61 4.01 -9.77 4.86
CA ASN A 61 3.66 -9.37 3.51
C ASN A 61 2.15 -9.18 3.43
N PHE A 62 1.73 -8.08 2.82
CA PHE A 62 0.33 -7.74 2.60
C PHE A 62 0.04 -7.82 1.11
N ASP A 63 -0.88 -8.71 0.75
CA ASP A 63 -1.24 -8.93 -0.65
C ASP A 63 -2.49 -8.12 -0.99
N PHE A 64 -2.38 -7.25 -1.99
CA PHE A 64 -3.47 -6.43 -2.50
C PHE A 64 -3.75 -6.72 -3.96
N THR A 65 -5.03 -6.82 -4.32
CA THR A 65 -5.47 -6.94 -5.72
C THR A 65 -6.09 -5.62 -6.17
N LEU A 66 -5.47 -4.95 -7.15
CA LEU A 66 -6.04 -3.78 -7.83
C LEU A 66 -6.81 -4.23 -9.07
N SER A 67 -8.12 -3.98 -9.08
CA SER A 67 -8.99 -4.22 -10.23
C SER A 67 -9.42 -2.90 -10.86
N VAL A 68 -9.12 -2.72 -12.15
CA VAL A 68 -9.53 -1.56 -12.95
C VAL A 68 -10.60 -1.98 -13.95
N MET A 69 -11.74 -1.29 -13.97
CA MET A 69 -12.83 -1.52 -14.92
C MET A 69 -13.03 -0.27 -15.78
N VAL A 70 -12.88 -0.44 -17.09
CA VAL A 70 -12.99 0.63 -18.09
C VAL A 70 -13.97 0.23 -19.19
N LYS A 71 -14.53 1.22 -19.89
CA LYS A 71 -15.44 0.98 -21.02
C LYS A 71 -14.69 0.86 -22.35
N ASN A 72 -13.67 1.69 -22.54
CA ASN A 72 -12.83 1.70 -23.74
C ASN A 72 -11.42 1.24 -23.39
N SER A 73 -10.73 0.61 -24.34
CA SER A 73 -9.34 0.19 -24.19
C SER A 73 -8.39 1.37 -23.95
N ASP A 74 -8.66 2.52 -24.57
CA ASP A 74 -7.79 3.69 -24.50
C ASP A 74 -7.77 4.29 -23.08
N ASP A 75 -8.92 4.33 -22.42
CA ASP A 75 -9.04 4.75 -21.01
C ASP A 75 -8.27 3.77 -20.09
N GLY A 76 -8.24 2.48 -20.45
CA GLY A 76 -7.45 1.47 -19.75
C GLY A 76 -5.94 1.64 -19.92
N SER A 77 -5.48 1.91 -21.15
CA SER A 77 -4.07 2.17 -21.44
C SER A 77 -3.58 3.41 -20.69
N GLN A 78 -4.39 4.48 -20.67
CA GLN A 78 -4.05 5.70 -19.93
C GLN A 78 -3.86 5.47 -18.43
N VAL A 79 -4.73 4.66 -17.80
CA VAL A 79 -4.59 4.31 -16.38
C VAL A 79 -3.33 3.48 -16.14
N LEU A 80 -3.05 2.50 -16.99
CA LEU A 80 -1.85 1.65 -16.88
C LEU A 80 -0.57 2.47 -17.05
N GLU A 81 -0.51 3.35 -18.04
CA GLU A 81 0.62 4.23 -18.30
C GLU A 81 0.91 5.19 -17.14
N GLN A 82 -0.09 5.54 -16.33
CA GLN A 82 0.12 6.37 -15.14
C GLN A 82 0.53 5.58 -13.90
N ILE A 83 0.33 4.26 -13.88
CA ILE A 83 0.65 3.43 -12.71
C ILE A 83 2.00 2.75 -12.92
N LEU A 84 2.19 2.07 -14.05
CA LEU A 84 3.35 1.20 -14.29
C LEU A 84 4.72 1.90 -14.18
N PRO A 85 4.93 3.16 -14.60
CA PRO A 85 6.24 3.79 -14.50
C PRO A 85 6.76 3.97 -13.08
N TYR A 86 5.89 3.94 -12.07
CA TYR A 86 6.28 4.06 -10.66
C TYR A 86 6.82 2.75 -10.07
N PHE A 87 6.60 1.61 -10.73
CA PHE A 87 7.01 0.28 -10.27
C PHE A 87 8.22 -0.22 -11.07
N THR A 88 9.41 0.26 -10.74
CA THR A 88 10.66 -0.15 -11.40
C THR A 88 11.76 -0.54 -10.42
N PRO A 89 11.99 -1.83 -10.09
CA PRO A 89 11.06 -2.97 -10.02
C PRO A 89 10.24 -3.00 -8.70
N GLU A 90 10.45 -2.02 -7.82
CA GLU A 90 9.76 -1.86 -6.55
C GLU A 90 9.48 -0.38 -6.29
N TYR A 91 8.33 -0.06 -5.71
CA TYR A 91 7.96 1.31 -5.30
C TYR A 91 8.10 1.44 -3.78
N GLN A 92 9.01 2.28 -3.31
CA GLN A 92 9.31 2.41 -1.88
C GLN A 92 8.50 3.54 -1.25
N VAL A 93 7.70 3.21 -0.24
CA VAL A 93 6.98 4.19 0.58
C VAL A 93 7.60 4.24 1.97
N THR A 94 8.14 5.41 2.35
CA THR A 94 8.63 5.63 3.70
C THR A 94 7.47 5.92 4.64
N MET A 95 7.20 5.02 5.59
CA MET A 95 6.25 5.23 6.68
C MET A 95 6.95 5.71 7.96
N HIS A 96 6.36 6.72 8.59
CA HIS A 96 6.77 7.23 9.89
C HIS A 96 5.99 6.52 11.00
N GLU A 97 6.47 5.36 11.46
CA GLU A 97 5.73 4.52 12.43
C GLU A 97 5.72 5.08 13.86
N MET A 98 6.73 5.85 14.27
CA MET A 98 6.79 6.44 15.61
C MET A 98 7.52 7.78 15.61
N SER A 99 6.76 8.87 15.61
CA SER A 99 7.27 10.25 15.61
C SER A 99 8.16 10.56 16.81
N THR A 100 7.94 9.90 17.95
CA THR A 100 8.69 10.09 19.21
C THR A 100 10.10 9.51 19.20
N MET A 101 10.41 8.57 18.30
CA MET A 101 11.76 7.95 18.21
C MET A 101 12.40 8.10 16.82
N GLY A 102 11.75 8.81 15.89
CA GLY A 102 12.28 9.09 14.56
C GLY A 102 12.52 7.84 13.70
N ILE A 103 11.86 6.72 14.03
CA ILE A 103 12.01 5.47 13.28
C ILE A 103 11.23 5.61 11.98
N LYS A 104 11.97 5.74 10.88
CA LYS A 104 11.46 5.67 9.51
C LYS A 104 11.61 4.24 9.02
N ARG A 105 10.60 3.69 8.37
CA ARG A 105 10.70 2.41 7.67
C ARG A 105 10.30 2.58 6.23
N ASP A 106 11.09 2.01 5.35
CA ASP A 106 10.79 1.95 3.94
C ASP A 106 10.07 0.62 3.67
N ILE A 107 8.87 0.73 3.10
CA ILE A 107 8.03 -0.41 2.75
C ILE A 107 8.09 -0.55 1.22
N PRO A 108 8.73 -1.60 0.68
CA PRO A 108 8.71 -1.87 -0.74
C PRO A 108 7.34 -2.43 -1.15
N ILE A 109 6.71 -1.81 -2.14
CA ILE A 109 5.55 -2.33 -2.86
C ILE A 109 6.05 -2.98 -4.13
N ILE A 110 5.70 -4.25 -4.30
CA ILE A 110 6.14 -5.13 -5.40
C ILE A 110 4.90 -5.63 -6.12
#